data_AF-A0A9X9BZD1-F1
#
_entry.id   AF-A0A9X9BZD1-F1
#
_cell.length_a   1.000
_cell.length_b   1.000
_cell.length_c   1.000
_cell.angle_alpha   90.00
_cell.angle_beta   90.00
_cell.angle_gamma   90.00
#
_symmetry.space_group_name_H-M   'P 1'
#
loop_
_entity.id
_entity.type
_entity.pdbx_description
1 polymer ?
#
loop_
_entity_poly.entity_id
_entity_poly.type
_entity_poly.pdbx_seq_one_letter_code
_entity_poly.pdbx_strand_id
1 'polypeptide(L)'
;MTEVLTCEALKAERDALAVENQALSAALSLISGSYGLSPHIQSMCAVDTPTTDAALAAIRDKHRAEGINFAANRLLAAFEHGFIDKPAGEVADVAKMILSAVTELPGAPEEDFTRDYSDEVIAMIRAELREAK
;
A
#
# COMPACT_ATOMS: atom_id res chain seq x y z
N MET A 1 -15.18 -9.77 -4.42
CA MET A 1 -14.84 -11.08 -4.99
C MET A 1 -13.33 -11.11 -5.05
N THR A 2 -12.70 -11.73 -4.06
CA THR A 2 -11.24 -11.87 -4.01
C THR A 2 -10.80 -12.65 -5.24
N GLU A 3 -9.99 -12.06 -6.11
CA GLU A 3 -9.17 -12.85 -7.02
C GLU A 3 -8.24 -13.69 -6.15
N VAL A 4 -8.67 -14.91 -5.86
CA VAL A 4 -7.74 -15.96 -5.46
C VAL A 4 -6.84 -16.14 -6.67
N LEU A 5 -5.66 -15.53 -6.63
CA LEU A 5 -4.58 -15.80 -7.58
C LEU A 5 -4.53 -17.32 -7.74
N THR A 6 -4.68 -17.77 -8.99
CA THR A 6 -4.70 -19.20 -9.28
C THR A 6 -3.40 -19.81 -8.77
N CYS A 7 -3.43 -21.08 -8.35
CA CYS A 7 -2.21 -21.78 -7.94
C CYS A 7 -1.09 -21.70 -8.99
N GLU A 8 -1.45 -21.53 -10.27
CA GLU A 8 -0.49 -21.34 -11.36
C GLU A 8 0.16 -19.96 -11.34
N ALA A 9 -0.61 -18.88 -11.09
CA ALA A 9 -0.07 -17.53 -10.97
C ALA A 9 0.89 -17.40 -9.78
N LEU A 10 0.53 -17.95 -8.63
CA LEU A 10 1.39 -17.95 -7.44
C LEU A 10 2.68 -18.76 -7.66
N LYS A 11 2.61 -19.86 -8.40
CA LYS A 11 3.80 -20.64 -8.76
C LYS A 11 4.73 -19.85 -9.67
N ALA A 12 4.17 -19.18 -10.68
CA ALA A 12 4.95 -18.36 -11.60
C ALA A 12 5.66 -17.20 -10.89
N GLU A 13 4.98 -16.50 -9.98
CA GLU A 13 5.58 -15.44 -9.16
C GLU A 13 6.71 -15.97 -8.27
N ARG A 14 6.47 -17.10 -7.59
CA ARG A 14 7.49 -17.78 -6.77
C ARG A 14 8.71 -18.21 -7.59
N ASP A 15 8.49 -18.75 -8.78
CA ASP A 15 9.57 -19.17 -9.68
C ASP A 15 10.39 -17.97 -10.17
N ALA A 16 9.74 -16.85 -10.48
CA ALA A 16 10.43 -15.60 -10.83
C ALA A 16 11.26 -15.04 -9.67
N LEU A 17 10.70 -15.00 -8.46
CA LEU A 17 11.45 -14.60 -7.24
C LEU A 17 12.61 -15.55 -6.94
N ALA A 18 12.47 -16.85 -7.23
CA ALA A 18 13.57 -17.81 -7.06
C ALA A 18 14.72 -17.55 -8.04
N VAL A 19 14.42 -17.19 -9.29
CA VAL A 19 15.41 -16.80 -10.29
C VAL A 19 16.13 -15.52 -9.87
N GLU A 20 15.40 -14.49 -9.42
CA GLU A 20 15.99 -13.24 -8.93
C GLU A 20 16.90 -13.48 -7.70
N ASN A 21 16.47 -14.31 -6.75
CA ASN A 21 17.30 -14.72 -5.60
C ASN A 21 18.57 -15.47 -6.01
N GLN A 22 18.50 -16.32 -7.04
CA GLN A 22 19.70 -16.99 -7.58
C GLN A 22 20.67 -15.98 -8.20
N ALA A 23 20.15 -14.99 -8.94
CA ALA A 23 20.98 -13.93 -9.52
C ALA A 23 21.65 -13.07 -8.44
N LEU A 24 20.92 -12.70 -7.38
CA LEU A 24 21.46 -11.98 -6.21
C LEU A 24 22.55 -12.80 -5.49
N SER A 25 22.33 -14.09 -5.29
CA SER A 25 23.30 -14.99 -4.67
C SER A 25 24.58 -15.15 -5.51
N ALA A 26 24.44 -15.22 -6.83
CA ALA A 26 25.57 -15.25 -7.76
C ALA A 26 26.35 -13.93 -7.74
N ALA A 27 25.67 -12.78 -7.74
CA ALA A 27 26.29 -11.47 -7.63
C ALA A 27 27.07 -11.33 -6.31
N LEU A 28 26.47 -11.71 -5.17
CA LEU A 28 27.14 -11.74 -3.86
C LEU A 28 28.37 -12.65 -3.85
N SER A 29 28.33 -13.80 -4.54
CA SER A 29 29.47 -14.71 -4.64
C SER A 29 30.63 -14.09 -5.44
N LEU A 30 30.35 -13.39 -6.54
CA LEU A 30 31.36 -12.65 -7.32
C LEU A 30 32.00 -11.53 -6.49
N ILE A 31 31.19 -10.82 -5.71
CA ILE A 31 31.61 -9.75 -4.83
C ILE A 31 32.49 -10.30 -3.67
N SER A 32 32.10 -11.43 -3.05
CA SER A 32 32.84 -12.13 -2.00
C SER A 32 34.28 -12.49 -2.42
N GLY A 33 34.44 -12.99 -3.65
CA GLY A 33 35.77 -13.29 -4.23
C GLY A 33 36.63 -12.05 -4.50
N SER A 34 36.01 -10.87 -4.59
CA SER A 34 36.68 -9.60 -4.92
C SER A 34 37.15 -8.82 -3.69
N TYR A 35 36.60 -9.10 -2.50
CA TYR A 35 36.97 -8.44 -1.24
C TYR A 35 38.38 -8.79 -0.72
N GLY A 36 39.11 -9.69 -1.38
CA GLY A 36 40.55 -9.85 -1.17
C GLY A 36 41.41 -8.70 -1.74
N LEU A 37 40.85 -7.76 -2.52
CA LEU A 37 41.65 -6.88 -3.38
C LEU A 37 41.47 -5.35 -3.26
N SER A 38 40.44 -4.78 -2.62
CA SER A 38 40.45 -3.33 -2.26
C SER A 38 39.21 -2.81 -1.49
N PRO A 39 39.37 -1.75 -0.66
CA PRO A 39 38.27 -1.09 0.04
C PRO A 39 37.35 -0.20 -0.84
N HIS A 40 37.62 -0.07 -2.14
CA HIS A 40 36.83 0.77 -3.06
C HIS A 40 35.60 0.09 -3.71
N ILE A 41 35.39 -1.23 -3.52
CA ILE A 41 34.33 -1.98 -4.24
C ILE A 41 32.93 -1.82 -3.61
N GLN A 42 32.83 -1.18 -2.45
CA GLN A 42 31.57 -1.01 -1.72
C GLN A 42 30.51 -0.19 -2.50
N SER A 43 30.92 0.58 -3.52
CA SER A 43 30.04 1.42 -4.35
C SER A 43 29.52 0.74 -5.63
N MET A 44 29.94 -0.49 -5.97
CA MET A 44 29.60 -1.16 -7.24
C MET A 44 28.41 -2.15 -7.16
N CYS A 45 27.74 -2.24 -6.01
CA CYS A 45 26.82 -3.35 -5.71
C CYS A 45 25.34 -2.95 -5.60
N ALA A 46 24.85 -2.00 -6.40
CA ALA A 46 23.41 -1.84 -6.57
C ALA A 46 22.94 -2.92 -7.54
N VAL A 47 22.24 -3.94 -7.02
CA VAL A 47 21.60 -4.97 -7.85
C VAL A 47 20.12 -4.61 -7.92
N ASP A 48 19.63 -4.33 -9.14
CA ASP A 48 18.22 -4.07 -9.37
C ASP A 48 17.40 -5.36 -9.11
N THR A 49 16.26 -5.22 -8.43
CA THR A 49 15.37 -6.33 -8.08
C THR A 49 13.95 -6.10 -8.59
N PRO A 50 13.75 -6.00 -9.92
CA PRO A 50 12.47 -5.61 -10.51
C PRO A 50 11.33 -6.61 -10.21
N THR A 51 11.65 -7.88 -9.97
CA THR A 51 10.62 -8.89 -9.64
C THR A 51 10.15 -8.72 -8.20
N THR A 52 11.08 -8.53 -7.26
CA THR A 52 10.76 -8.18 -5.88
C THR A 52 10.01 -6.84 -5.81
N ASP A 53 10.43 -5.83 -6.57
CA ASP A 53 9.76 -4.53 -6.60
C ASP A 53 8.31 -4.64 -7.10
N ALA A 54 8.08 -5.40 -8.17
CA ALA A 54 6.74 -5.65 -8.69
C ALA A 54 5.86 -6.44 -7.68
N ALA A 55 6.43 -7.44 -7.01
CA ALA A 55 5.73 -8.20 -5.97
C ALA A 55 5.35 -7.30 -4.77
N LEU A 56 6.27 -6.43 -4.34
CA LEU A 56 6.00 -5.46 -3.27
C LEU A 56 4.92 -4.44 -3.69
N ALA A 57 4.92 -3.97 -4.94
CA ALA A 57 3.87 -3.10 -5.46
C ALA A 57 2.51 -3.79 -5.44
N ALA A 58 2.42 -5.03 -5.91
CA ALA A 58 1.19 -5.82 -5.88
C ALA A 58 0.66 -6.05 -4.45
N ILE A 59 1.55 -6.34 -3.49
CA ILE A 59 1.20 -6.47 -2.07
C ILE A 59 0.67 -5.14 -1.51
N ARG A 60 1.33 -4.02 -1.83
CA ARG A 60 0.89 -2.68 -1.40
C ARG A 60 -0.51 -2.36 -1.95
N ASP A 61 -0.76 -2.59 -3.23
CA ASP A 61 -2.05 -2.30 -3.85
C ASP A 61 -3.18 -3.15 -3.27
N LYS A 62 -2.90 -4.44 -3.00
CA LYS A 62 -3.83 -5.31 -2.29
C LYS A 62 -4.18 -4.75 -0.92
N HIS A 63 -3.19 -4.37 -0.11
CA HIS A 63 -3.44 -3.84 1.23
C HIS A 63 -4.09 -2.46 1.21
N ARG A 64 -3.80 -1.62 0.21
CA ARG A 64 -4.53 -0.36 -0.01
C ARG A 64 -6.01 -0.63 -0.28
N ALA A 65 -6.33 -1.59 -1.15
CA ALA A 65 -7.72 -1.99 -1.41
C ALA A 65 -8.42 -2.56 -0.16
N GLU A 66 -7.74 -3.41 0.61
CA GLU A 66 -8.24 -3.90 1.91
C GLU A 66 -8.47 -2.76 2.91
N GLY A 67 -7.57 -1.77 2.96
CA GLY A 67 -7.68 -0.58 3.80
C GLY A 67 -8.89 0.28 3.45
N ILE A 68 -9.17 0.50 2.16
CA ILE A 68 -10.37 1.22 1.68
C ILE A 68 -11.65 0.50 2.14
N ASN A 69 -11.71 -0.81 1.96
CA ASN A 69 -12.84 -1.61 2.42
C ASN A 69 -13.01 -1.52 3.95
N PHE A 70 -11.91 -1.59 4.70
CA PHE A 70 -11.92 -1.43 6.16
C PHE A 70 -12.44 -0.06 6.59
N ALA A 71 -12.04 1.02 5.92
CA ALA A 71 -12.50 2.38 6.22
C ALA A 71 -14.01 2.54 5.98
N ALA A 72 -14.52 2.05 4.85
CA ALA A 72 -15.96 2.06 4.57
C ALA A 72 -16.75 1.25 5.62
N ASN A 73 -16.25 0.07 5.99
CA ASN A 73 -16.86 -0.74 7.05
C ASN A 73 -16.86 -0.02 8.41
N ARG A 74 -15.81 0.74 8.73
CA ARG A 74 -15.79 1.53 9.96
C ARG A 74 -16.73 2.72 9.94
N LEU A 75 -16.91 3.40 8.81
CA LEU A 75 -17.92 4.42 8.64
C LEU A 75 -19.32 3.86 8.92
N LEU A 76 -19.66 2.73 8.28
CA LEU A 76 -20.96 2.08 8.45
C LEU A 76 -21.19 1.59 9.88
N ALA A 77 -20.17 1.02 10.53
CA ALA A 77 -20.25 0.61 11.92
C ALA A 77 -20.44 1.82 12.87
N ALA A 78 -19.78 2.95 12.59
CA ALA A 78 -19.96 4.18 13.37
C ALA A 78 -21.40 4.70 13.27
N PHE A 79 -22.02 4.60 12.09
CA PHE A 79 -23.43 4.90 11.90
C PHE A 79 -24.35 3.91 12.64
N GLU A 80 -24.13 2.60 12.51
CA GLU A 80 -24.94 1.56 13.19
C GLU A 80 -24.93 1.72 14.72
N HIS A 81 -23.80 2.15 15.29
CA HIS A 81 -23.66 2.41 16.72
C HIS A 81 -24.06 3.83 17.17
N GLY A 82 -24.60 4.66 16.27
CA GLY A 82 -25.13 5.98 16.61
C GLY A 82 -24.08 7.08 16.83
N PHE A 83 -22.82 6.88 16.42
CA PHE A 83 -21.80 7.93 16.45
C PHE A 83 -21.99 8.98 15.35
N ILE A 84 -22.74 8.63 14.29
CA ILE A 84 -23.05 9.51 13.16
C ILE A 84 -24.55 9.70 13.11
N ASP A 85 -25.00 10.92 13.39
CA ASP A 85 -26.41 11.33 13.31
C ASP A 85 -26.70 11.98 11.95
N LYS A 86 -26.75 11.15 10.91
CA LYS A 86 -27.05 11.54 9.52
C LYS A 86 -28.07 10.60 8.89
N PRO A 87 -28.82 11.05 7.88
CA PRO A 87 -29.71 10.16 7.13
C PRO A 87 -28.96 8.97 6.54
N ALA A 88 -29.55 7.77 6.60
CA ALA A 88 -28.92 6.54 6.11
C ALA A 88 -28.48 6.63 4.63
N GLY A 89 -29.22 7.37 3.80
CA GLY A 89 -28.87 7.62 2.41
C GLY A 89 -27.54 8.36 2.25
N GLU A 90 -27.33 9.44 3.02
CA GLU A 90 -26.08 10.21 2.98
C GLU A 90 -24.88 9.35 3.41
N VAL A 91 -25.04 8.56 4.49
CA VAL A 91 -23.97 7.66 4.95
C VAL A 91 -23.65 6.59 3.90
N ALA A 92 -24.69 6.03 3.25
CA ALA A 92 -24.50 5.04 2.20
C ALA A 92 -23.78 5.63 0.98
N ASP A 93 -24.08 6.87 0.61
CA ASP A 93 -23.42 7.53 -0.51
C ASP A 93 -21.93 7.81 -0.21
N VAL A 94 -21.60 8.25 1.01
CA VAL A 94 -20.19 8.39 1.43
C VAL A 94 -19.49 7.02 1.47
N ALA A 95 -20.13 5.98 2.00
CA ALA A 95 -19.55 4.63 2.00
C ALA A 95 -19.29 4.11 0.59
N LYS A 96 -20.22 4.33 -0.36
CA LYS A 96 -20.02 3.99 -1.78
C LYS A 96 -18.88 4.79 -2.40
N MET A 97 -18.76 6.08 -2.09
CA MET A 97 -17.67 6.93 -2.57
C MET A 97 -16.31 6.44 -2.03
N ILE A 98 -16.23 6.01 -0.77
CA ILE A 98 -15.00 5.38 -0.24
C ILE A 98 -14.70 4.09 -1.00
N LEU A 99 -15.70 3.21 -1.18
CA LEU A 99 -15.51 1.93 -1.88
C LEU A 99 -15.12 2.10 -3.35
N SER A 100 -15.57 3.15 -4.04
CA SER A 100 -15.19 3.40 -5.43
C SER A 100 -13.71 3.75 -5.60
N ALA A 101 -13.04 4.25 -4.55
CA ALA A 101 -11.61 4.57 -4.59
C ALA A 101 -10.73 3.35 -4.91
N VAL A 102 -11.20 2.11 -4.69
CA VAL A 102 -10.48 0.90 -5.12
C VAL A 102 -10.21 0.91 -6.64
N THR A 103 -11.12 1.49 -7.43
CA THR A 103 -10.96 1.57 -8.90
C THR A 103 -9.97 2.64 -9.34
N GLU A 104 -9.64 3.59 -8.47
CA GLU A 104 -8.74 4.72 -8.74
C GLU A 104 -7.31 4.42 -8.29
N LEU A 105 -7.12 3.42 -7.41
CA LEU A 105 -5.83 3.02 -6.86
C LEU A 105 -4.68 2.85 -7.87
N PRO A 106 -4.85 2.22 -9.06
CA PRO A 106 -3.74 1.98 -9.98
C PRO A 106 -3.05 3.25 -10.50
N GLY A 107 -3.71 4.41 -10.40
CA GLY A 107 -3.17 5.71 -10.81
C GLY A 107 -3.07 6.72 -9.67
N ALA A 108 -3.31 6.32 -8.42
CA ALA A 108 -3.31 7.21 -7.29
C ALA A 108 -1.86 7.67 -6.97
N PRO A 109 -1.63 8.98 -6.80
CA PRO A 109 -0.32 9.51 -6.46
C PRO A 109 0.06 9.17 -5.01
N GLU A 110 1.36 9.13 -4.69
CA GLU A 110 1.82 8.64 -3.38
C GLU A 110 1.39 9.54 -2.21
N GLU A 111 1.21 10.83 -2.45
CA GLU A 111 0.71 11.81 -1.49
C GLU A 111 -0.71 11.48 -0.98
N ASP A 112 -1.54 10.79 -1.77
CA ASP A 112 -2.91 10.41 -1.37
C ASP A 112 -2.91 9.35 -0.25
N PHE A 113 -1.77 8.72 0.00
CA PHE A 113 -1.61 7.73 1.07
C PHE A 113 -1.00 8.28 2.35
N THR A 114 -0.68 9.58 2.41
CA THR A 114 -0.21 10.21 3.64
C THR A 114 -1.39 10.67 4.51
N ARG A 115 -1.09 10.99 5.77
CA ARG A 115 -2.09 11.50 6.72
C ARG A 115 -2.23 13.01 6.66
N ASP A 116 -1.42 13.70 5.86
CA ASP A 116 -1.22 15.15 5.96
C ASP A 116 -2.54 15.91 5.77
N TYR A 117 -3.29 15.61 4.70
CA TYR A 117 -4.61 16.21 4.45
C TYR A 117 -5.60 15.93 5.59
N SER A 118 -5.64 14.68 6.09
CA SER A 118 -6.55 14.30 7.17
C SER A 118 -6.25 15.06 8.47
N ASP A 119 -4.98 15.19 8.83
CA ASP A 119 -4.57 15.91 10.04
C ASP A 119 -4.81 17.42 9.92
N GLU A 120 -4.63 18.00 8.73
CA GLU A 120 -4.96 19.40 8.45
C GLU A 120 -6.46 19.66 8.64
N VAL A 121 -7.33 18.87 8.00
CA VAL A 121 -8.79 19.04 8.10
C VAL A 121 -9.27 18.83 9.55
N ILE A 122 -8.72 17.84 10.27
CA ILE A 122 -9.04 17.62 11.69
C ILE A 122 -8.61 18.82 12.54
N ALA A 123 -7.43 19.41 12.27
CA ALA A 123 -6.96 20.58 12.99
C ALA A 123 -7.85 21.81 12.72
N MET A 124 -8.26 22.02 11.47
CA MET A 124 -9.18 23.09 11.07
C MET A 124 -10.52 22.96 11.80
N ILE A 125 -11.15 21.78 11.78
CA ILE A 125 -12.42 21.53 12.49
C ILE A 125 -12.26 21.80 14.00
N ARG A 126 -11.14 21.38 14.61
CA ARG A 126 -10.88 21.64 16.02
C ARG A 126 -10.70 23.13 16.34
N ALA A 127 -10.17 23.92 15.41
CA ALA A 127 -10.03 25.36 15.58
C ALA A 127 -11.40 26.05 15.55
N GLU A 128 -12.24 25.74 14.55
CA GLU A 128 -13.60 26.27 14.43
C GLU A 128 -14.43 25.99 15.69
N LEU A 129 -14.35 24.77 16.24
CA LEU A 129 -15.05 24.40 17.47
C LEU A 129 -14.56 25.14 18.73
N ARG A 130 -13.33 25.67 18.72
CA ARG A 130 -12.82 26.51 19.82
C ARG A 130 -13.30 27.94 19.72
N GLU A 131 -13.46 28.45 18.49
CA GLU A 131 -13.97 29.81 18.24
C GLU A 131 -15.48 29.92 18.43
N ALA A 132 -16.21 28.84 18.21
CA ALA A 132 -17.66 28.76 18.44
C ALA A 132 -18.06 28.69 19.94
N LYS A 133 -17.09 28.70 20.86
CA LYS A 133 -17.28 28.64 22.32
C LYS A 133 -17.04 29.99 22.98
#